data_AF-A0A2N5VFQ8-F1
#
_entry.id   AF-A0A2N5VFQ8-F1
#
_cell.length_a   1.000
_cell.length_b   1.000
_cell.length_c   1.000
_cell.angle_alpha   90.00
_cell.angle_beta   90.00
_cell.angle_gamma   90.00
#
_symmetry.space_group_name_H-M   'P 1'
#
loop_
_entity.id
_entity.type
_entity.pdbx_description
1 polymer ?
#
loop_
_entity_poly.entity_id
_entity_poly.type
_entity_poly.pdbx_seq_one_letter_code
_entity_poly.pdbx_strand_id
1 'polypeptide(L)'
;MEAESKKGKIIRHVPITLYADDTSGNLSKQFNKHISFFFTLSGLPPHLSNQEYNCHFLATSNVASVLEVAEPLVDGSSNHMALEGFSAWDCSISQTVLVNSVVLCFLADSPMHAEVTNTPNPGQSNHPCRMCKLSVEYKSEMKSLAYIQQFLHLDEAGNESPNPPRSWATTIKDKSIRRFGPASLFATEKFESYNGVLRQASIHSNRLAPSRDLATTFDNFSSLKFLVSGGVIHHDGNNSTSTASKNVQDIFLGNPVIQRAMGYNSHTARPPSVEAFPMVTKGRPRGSKDPAIPPELLASAPCSSILEVTELQIAKHDHLRKGVYVVVRVMTPCTDTVVGLVESLWARKRSHRTDYFVKVQGFTLGEIDQAYQMRSLRKTNHHSVIHIEKVAGTINVQHNCRKFNCPIKKTRQGQVERQDLKVLRPQVCHADNDHFIINSASLSNVELHHSIASLPTVPVSPMDWLQCVRDGYANWLYTPNHNANDILEEDEDDQSGDDAAEGDAEEEDAADDDID
;
A
#
# COMPACT_ATOMS: atom_id res chain seq x y z
N MET A 1 -9.88 -15.09 -25.12
CA MET A 1 -11.15 -15.80 -25.40
C MET A 1 -11.89 -14.93 -26.38
N GLU A 2 -12.02 -15.36 -27.64
CA GLU A 2 -12.67 -14.57 -28.69
C GLU A 2 -14.14 -14.97 -28.73
N ALA A 3 -15.01 -13.99 -28.51
CA ALA A 3 -16.45 -14.14 -28.66
C ALA A 3 -16.87 -13.36 -29.92
N GLU A 4 -17.69 -13.96 -30.76
CA GLU A 4 -18.28 -13.28 -31.92
C GLU A 4 -19.59 -12.59 -31.52
N SER A 5 -19.77 -11.33 -31.94
CA SER A 5 -21.04 -10.63 -31.77
C SER A 5 -22.10 -11.15 -32.74
N LYS A 6 -23.38 -10.92 -32.43
CA LYS A 6 -24.53 -11.18 -33.34
C LYS A 6 -24.39 -10.52 -34.74
N LYS A 7 -23.43 -9.61 -34.93
CA LYS A 7 -23.12 -8.93 -36.21
C LYS A 7 -21.82 -9.42 -36.87
N GLY A 8 -21.22 -10.52 -36.40
CA GLY A 8 -19.98 -11.09 -36.97
C GLY A 8 -18.70 -10.30 -36.68
N LYS A 9 -18.76 -9.27 -35.83
CA LYS A 9 -17.55 -8.54 -35.37
C LYS A 9 -16.92 -9.28 -34.19
N ILE A 10 -15.59 -9.38 -34.16
CA ILE A 10 -14.83 -9.89 -33.02
C ILE A 10 -15.06 -8.96 -31.82
N ILE A 11 -15.35 -9.56 -30.66
CA ILE A 11 -15.49 -8.84 -29.39
C ILE A 11 -14.16 -8.92 -28.62
N ARG A 12 -13.68 -7.77 -28.15
CA ARG A 12 -12.56 -7.64 -27.21
C ARG A 12 -13.08 -7.21 -25.85
N HIS A 13 -12.95 -8.06 -24.84
CA HIS A 13 -13.24 -7.71 -23.46
C HIS A 13 -12.03 -7.05 -22.81
N VAL A 14 -12.21 -5.82 -22.31
CA VAL A 14 -11.17 -5.00 -21.71
C VAL A 14 -11.62 -4.58 -20.31
N PRO A 15 -11.51 -5.46 -19.30
CA PRO A 15 -11.89 -5.12 -17.93
C PRO A 15 -10.99 -4.03 -17.34
N ILE A 16 -11.58 -3.11 -16.60
CA ILE A 16 -10.89 -2.01 -15.93
C ILE A 16 -11.04 -2.08 -14.41
N THR A 17 -10.02 -1.59 -13.72
CA THR A 17 -10.07 -1.33 -12.28
C THR A 17 -10.18 0.17 -12.08
N LEU A 18 -11.31 0.62 -11.54
CA LEU A 18 -11.53 2.01 -11.19
C LEU A 18 -10.88 2.34 -9.85
N TYR A 19 -10.45 3.59 -9.71
CA TYR A 19 -9.95 4.14 -8.48
C TYR A 19 -10.49 5.54 -8.25
N ALA A 20 -10.87 5.82 -7.00
CA ALA A 20 -11.19 7.17 -6.56
C ALA A 20 -10.34 7.54 -5.35
N ASP A 21 -9.98 8.81 -5.27
CA ASP A 21 -9.21 9.36 -4.15
C ASP A 21 -9.40 10.87 -4.02
N ASP A 22 -9.08 11.38 -2.84
CA ASP A 22 -8.98 12.80 -2.59
C ASP A 22 -7.52 13.27 -2.54
N THR A 23 -7.21 14.24 -3.40
CA THR A 23 -5.88 14.82 -3.48
C THR A 23 -5.95 16.31 -3.19
N SER A 24 -5.16 16.78 -2.23
CA SER A 24 -4.95 18.22 -2.08
C SER A 24 -4.23 18.78 -3.31
N GLY A 25 -4.81 19.82 -3.90
CA GLY A 25 -4.22 20.63 -4.96
C GLY A 25 -3.11 21.58 -4.49
N ASN A 26 -2.80 21.59 -3.18
CA ASN A 26 -1.77 22.41 -2.56
C ASN A 26 -0.60 21.56 -2.01
N LEU A 27 0.50 22.22 -1.62
CA LEU A 27 1.60 21.58 -0.89
C LEU A 27 1.16 21.10 0.51
N SER A 28 0.23 21.80 1.16
CA SER A 28 -0.40 21.37 2.41
C SER A 28 -1.61 20.47 2.12
N LYS A 29 -1.83 19.44 2.95
CA LYS A 29 -2.90 18.46 2.74
C LYS A 29 -4.31 18.95 3.07
N GLN A 30 -4.45 20.14 3.66
CA GLN A 30 -5.71 20.59 4.27
C GLN A 30 -6.64 21.38 3.35
N PHE A 31 -6.13 22.02 2.30
CA PHE A 31 -6.91 22.97 1.49
C PHE A 31 -6.93 22.60 0.02
N ASN A 32 -8.03 22.93 -0.67
CA ASN A 32 -8.26 22.64 -2.09
C ASN A 32 -8.30 21.12 -2.39
N LYS A 33 -9.27 20.42 -1.77
CA LYS A 33 -9.52 18.98 -1.97
C LYS A 33 -10.04 18.76 -3.40
N HIS A 34 -9.41 17.85 -4.13
CA HIS A 34 -9.88 17.37 -5.43
C HIS A 34 -10.26 15.90 -5.33
N ILE A 35 -11.52 15.57 -5.60
CA ILE A 35 -11.93 14.19 -5.83
C ILE A 35 -11.58 13.82 -7.25
N SER A 36 -10.85 12.72 -7.45
CA SER A 36 -10.38 12.32 -8.78
C SER A 36 -10.61 10.84 -9.03
N PHE A 37 -11.00 10.53 -10.27
CA PHE A 37 -11.20 9.18 -10.76
C PHE A 37 -10.14 8.79 -11.77
N PHE A 38 -9.62 7.58 -11.62
CA PHE A 38 -8.63 6.98 -12.50
C PHE A 38 -9.03 5.55 -12.82
N PHE A 39 -8.42 4.98 -13.87
CA PHE A 39 -8.51 3.56 -14.15
C PHE A 39 -7.19 2.96 -14.61
N THR A 40 -7.08 1.64 -14.46
CA THR A 40 -6.05 0.83 -15.09
C THR A 40 -6.68 -0.43 -15.69
N LEU A 41 -6.02 -1.04 -16.67
CA LEU A 41 -6.48 -2.30 -17.25
C LEU A 41 -6.24 -3.45 -16.28
N SER A 42 -7.29 -4.18 -15.91
CA SER A 42 -7.20 -5.20 -14.84
C SER A 42 -6.35 -6.41 -15.20
N GLY A 43 -6.16 -6.70 -16.49
CA GLY A 43 -5.37 -7.83 -16.97
C GLY A 43 -3.86 -7.59 -17.03
N LEU A 44 -3.39 -6.38 -16.70
CA LEU A 44 -1.96 -6.08 -16.76
C LEU A 44 -1.21 -6.81 -15.64
N PRO A 45 -0.05 -7.44 -15.94
CA PRO A 45 0.86 -7.93 -14.93
C PRO A 45 1.22 -6.83 -13.92
N PRO A 46 1.41 -7.15 -12.61
CA PRO A 46 1.68 -6.15 -11.58
C PRO A 46 2.85 -5.20 -11.86
N HIS A 47 3.88 -5.68 -12.56
CA HIS A 47 5.05 -4.85 -12.92
C HIS A 47 4.76 -3.80 -14.00
N LEU A 48 3.67 -3.97 -14.77
CA LEU A 48 3.14 -2.98 -15.70
C LEU A 48 2.06 -2.15 -15.04
N SER A 49 1.07 -2.76 -14.36
CA SER A 49 -0.05 -2.05 -13.75
C SER A 49 0.37 -1.08 -12.63
N ASN A 50 1.52 -1.31 -11.99
CA ASN A 50 2.02 -0.45 -10.91
C ASN A 50 2.82 0.76 -11.43
N GLN A 51 2.99 0.91 -12.74
CA GLN A 51 3.60 2.10 -13.32
C GLN A 51 2.52 3.17 -13.51
N GLU A 52 2.83 4.43 -13.18
CA GLU A 52 1.97 5.58 -13.45
C GLU A 52 1.61 5.68 -14.94
N TYR A 53 2.49 5.18 -15.81
CA TYR A 53 2.23 5.04 -17.24
C TYR A 53 0.98 4.20 -17.56
N ASN A 54 0.53 3.27 -16.72
CA ASN A 54 -0.67 2.48 -16.99
C ASN A 54 -1.86 2.91 -16.11
N CYS A 55 -1.77 4.09 -15.50
CA CYS A 55 -2.87 4.77 -14.84
C CYS A 55 -3.43 5.85 -15.77
N HIS A 56 -4.75 5.88 -15.94
CA HIS A 56 -5.45 6.77 -16.86
C HIS A 56 -6.45 7.63 -16.09
N PHE A 57 -6.37 8.94 -16.30
CA PHE A 57 -7.28 9.92 -15.73
C PHE A 57 -8.66 9.86 -16.39
N LEU A 58 -9.73 9.99 -15.59
CA LEU A 58 -11.11 10.09 -16.07
C LEU A 58 -11.72 11.45 -15.77
N ALA A 59 -11.71 11.84 -14.50
CA ALA A 59 -12.37 13.05 -14.04
C ALA A 59 -11.73 13.56 -12.75
N THR A 60 -11.90 14.85 -12.49
CA THR A 60 -11.60 15.47 -11.21
C THR A 60 -12.59 16.58 -10.92
N SER A 61 -12.90 16.78 -9.65
CA SER A 61 -13.71 17.91 -9.19
C SER A 61 -13.21 18.41 -7.85
N ASN A 62 -13.13 19.73 -7.71
CA ASN A 62 -12.89 20.42 -6.44
C ASN A 62 -14.17 20.91 -5.77
N VAL A 63 -15.34 20.63 -6.36
CA VAL A 63 -16.65 21.08 -5.87
C VAL A 63 -17.65 19.94 -5.70
N ALA A 64 -17.50 18.85 -6.44
CA ALA A 64 -18.40 17.70 -6.40
C ALA A 64 -17.80 16.58 -5.53
N SER A 65 -18.68 15.89 -4.81
CA SER A 65 -18.40 14.69 -4.03
C SER A 65 -18.09 13.49 -4.91
N VAL A 66 -17.57 12.42 -4.31
CA VAL A 66 -17.21 11.19 -5.03
C VAL A 66 -18.39 10.56 -5.78
N LEU A 67 -19.60 10.59 -5.21
CA LEU A 67 -20.78 10.00 -5.85
C LEU A 67 -21.32 10.87 -6.98
N GLU A 68 -21.29 12.20 -6.84
CA GLU A 68 -21.68 13.14 -7.91
C GLU A 68 -20.75 13.05 -9.13
N VAL A 69 -19.46 12.75 -8.93
CA VAL A 69 -18.52 12.47 -10.03
C VAL A 69 -18.71 11.04 -10.57
N ALA A 70 -19.04 10.08 -9.71
CA ALA A 70 -19.23 8.68 -10.12
C ALA A 70 -20.46 8.47 -11.00
N GLU A 71 -21.58 9.15 -10.70
CA GLU A 71 -22.84 9.02 -11.45
C GLU A 71 -22.66 9.19 -12.97
N PRO A 72 -22.12 10.30 -13.50
CA PRO A 72 -21.92 10.47 -14.93
C PRO A 72 -20.88 9.48 -15.51
N LEU A 73 -19.92 9.01 -14.71
CA LEU A 73 -18.94 8.02 -15.16
C LEU A 73 -19.59 6.64 -15.33
N VAL A 74 -20.38 6.20 -14.35
CA VAL A 74 -21.03 4.89 -14.34
C VAL A 74 -22.17 4.85 -15.34
N ASP A 75 -23.10 5.80 -15.26
CA ASP A 75 -24.29 5.82 -16.12
C ASP A 75 -23.98 6.30 -17.53
N GLY A 76 -23.18 7.37 -17.65
CA GLY A 76 -22.89 8.00 -18.93
C GLY A 76 -21.86 7.26 -19.79
N SER A 77 -21.01 6.40 -19.20
CA SER A 77 -19.95 5.72 -19.97
C SER A 77 -19.82 4.24 -19.65
N SER A 78 -19.71 3.86 -18.37
CA SER A 78 -19.32 2.50 -18.00
C SER A 78 -20.39 1.46 -18.34
N ASN A 79 -21.65 1.74 -17.98
CA ASN A 79 -22.77 0.85 -18.27
C ASN A 79 -22.98 0.67 -19.79
N HIS A 80 -22.85 1.75 -20.57
CA HIS A 80 -22.93 1.69 -22.03
C HIS A 80 -21.77 0.86 -22.63
N MET A 81 -20.53 1.10 -22.20
CA MET A 81 -19.37 0.30 -22.64
C MET A 81 -19.45 -1.17 -22.23
N ALA A 82 -20.13 -1.49 -21.12
CA ALA A 82 -20.32 -2.87 -20.67
C ALA A 82 -21.38 -3.61 -21.48
N LEU A 83 -22.53 -2.96 -21.71
CA LEU A 83 -23.72 -3.57 -22.31
C LEU A 83 -23.70 -3.51 -23.84
N GLU A 84 -23.35 -2.35 -24.41
CA GLU A 84 -23.40 -2.10 -25.85
C GLU A 84 -22.01 -2.18 -26.50
N GLY A 85 -20.98 -1.79 -25.75
CA GLY A 85 -19.60 -1.70 -26.24
C GLY A 85 -19.41 -0.55 -27.22
N PHE A 86 -18.19 -0.38 -27.72
CA PHE A 86 -17.85 0.64 -28.72
C PHE A 86 -16.95 0.06 -29.82
N SER A 87 -17.01 0.64 -31.03
CA SER A 87 -16.13 0.19 -32.12
C SER A 87 -14.73 0.78 -31.97
N ALA A 88 -13.71 -0.05 -32.12
CA ALA A 88 -12.31 0.37 -32.14
C ALA A 88 -11.52 -0.40 -33.19
N TRP A 89 -10.42 0.18 -33.67
CA TRP A 89 -9.50 -0.50 -34.59
C TRP A 89 -8.46 -1.30 -33.80
N ASP A 90 -8.38 -2.61 -34.04
CA ASP A 90 -7.33 -3.46 -33.47
C ASP A 90 -6.18 -3.58 -34.49
N CYS A 91 -5.06 -2.91 -34.20
CA CYS A 91 -3.90 -2.89 -35.08
C CYS A 91 -3.19 -4.26 -35.21
N SER A 92 -3.36 -5.17 -34.24
CA SER A 92 -2.71 -6.48 -34.24
C SER A 92 -3.30 -7.42 -35.29
N ILE A 93 -4.60 -7.28 -35.54
CA ILE A 93 -5.37 -8.09 -36.50
C ILE A 93 -5.88 -7.26 -37.68
N SER A 94 -5.58 -5.96 -37.70
CA SER A 94 -5.94 -5.02 -38.78
C SER A 94 -7.43 -5.05 -39.14
N GLN A 95 -8.29 -5.00 -38.13
CA GLN A 95 -9.75 -4.95 -38.33
C GLN A 95 -10.46 -4.17 -37.22
N THR A 96 -11.66 -3.69 -37.52
CA THR A 96 -12.55 -3.07 -36.55
C THR A 96 -13.15 -4.15 -35.65
N VAL A 97 -12.97 -3.99 -34.34
CA VAL A 97 -13.52 -4.86 -33.29
C VAL A 97 -14.57 -4.12 -32.47
N LEU A 98 -15.42 -4.87 -31.79
CA LEU A 98 -16.30 -4.34 -30.75
C LEU A 98 -15.59 -4.50 -29.40
N VAL A 99 -15.35 -3.39 -28.70
CA VAL A 99 -14.72 -3.39 -27.38
C VAL A 99 -15.79 -3.28 -26.31
N ASN A 100 -15.79 -4.23 -25.37
CA ASN A 100 -16.63 -4.18 -24.18
C ASN A 100 -15.73 -3.98 -22.96
N SER A 101 -16.05 -2.98 -22.14
CA SER A 101 -15.32 -2.68 -20.91
C SER A 101 -16.24 -2.79 -19.70
N VAL A 102 -15.78 -3.48 -18.67
CA VAL A 102 -16.52 -3.65 -17.40
C VAL A 102 -15.63 -3.20 -16.25
N VAL A 103 -16.22 -2.55 -15.26
CA VAL A 103 -15.53 -2.26 -13.99
C VAL A 103 -15.44 -3.57 -13.22
N LEU A 104 -14.26 -4.20 -13.27
CA LEU A 104 -14.02 -5.45 -12.56
C LEU A 104 -13.93 -5.23 -11.06
N CYS A 105 -13.26 -4.15 -10.65
CA CYS A 105 -13.10 -3.77 -9.25
C CYS A 105 -13.09 -2.25 -9.12
N PHE A 106 -13.62 -1.76 -8.00
CA PHE A 106 -13.45 -0.40 -7.53
C PHE A 106 -12.48 -0.41 -6.33
N LEU A 107 -11.43 0.40 -6.41
CA LEU A 107 -10.42 0.56 -5.37
C LEU A 107 -10.46 2.00 -4.84
N ALA A 108 -10.18 2.18 -3.57
CA ALA A 108 -10.07 3.47 -2.91
C ALA A 108 -9.27 3.28 -1.62
N ASP A 109 -8.74 4.35 -1.05
CA ASP A 109 -8.18 4.27 0.30
C ASP A 109 -9.29 4.01 1.33
N SER A 110 -8.93 3.72 2.59
CA SER A 110 -9.95 3.39 3.61
C SER A 110 -10.95 4.53 3.87
N PRO A 111 -10.53 5.81 4.01
CA PRO A 111 -11.43 6.97 4.03
C PRO A 111 -12.37 7.06 2.81
N MET A 112 -11.86 6.92 1.60
CA MET A 112 -12.63 7.08 0.37
C MET A 112 -13.60 5.91 0.16
N HIS A 113 -13.20 4.68 0.47
CA HIS A 113 -14.13 3.55 0.49
C HIS A 113 -15.26 3.76 1.50
N ALA A 114 -14.95 4.34 2.66
CA ALA A 114 -15.94 4.72 3.66
C ALA A 114 -16.92 5.77 3.10
N GLU A 115 -16.42 6.82 2.45
CA GLU A 115 -17.23 7.87 1.80
C GLU A 115 -18.16 7.27 0.72
N VAL A 116 -17.62 6.44 -0.19
CA VAL A 116 -18.38 5.82 -1.30
C VAL A 116 -19.44 4.85 -0.81
N THR A 117 -19.13 4.05 0.22
CA THR A 117 -20.07 3.04 0.74
C THR A 117 -21.01 3.61 1.80
N ASN A 118 -20.88 4.90 2.12
CA ASN A 118 -21.53 5.53 3.26
C ASN A 118 -21.35 4.72 4.56
N THR A 119 -20.11 4.28 4.80
CA THR A 119 -19.72 3.56 6.01
C THR A 119 -18.59 4.29 6.74
N PRO A 120 -18.46 4.20 8.07
CA PRO A 120 -17.41 4.87 8.82
C PRO A 120 -16.06 4.17 8.71
N ASN A 121 -14.99 4.94 8.53
CA ASN A 121 -13.63 4.43 8.42
C ASN A 121 -13.08 3.91 9.77
N PRO A 122 -12.78 2.60 9.92
CA PRO A 122 -12.32 2.03 11.19
C PRO A 122 -10.96 2.60 11.67
N GLY A 123 -10.05 2.94 10.74
CA GLY A 123 -8.70 3.41 11.10
C GLY A 123 -8.66 4.82 11.67
N GLN A 124 -9.72 5.60 11.44
CA GLN A 124 -9.92 6.94 12.01
C GLN A 124 -10.98 6.93 13.11
N SER A 125 -11.51 5.75 13.46
CA SER A 125 -12.56 5.58 14.43
C SER A 125 -11.99 5.65 15.84
N ASN A 126 -12.76 6.30 16.71
CA ASN A 126 -12.59 6.23 18.16
C ASN A 126 -12.78 4.79 18.69
N HIS A 127 -13.39 3.88 17.91
CA HIS A 127 -13.53 2.45 18.21
C HIS A 127 -12.85 1.60 17.10
N PRO A 128 -11.52 1.50 17.08
CA PRO A 128 -10.81 0.92 15.93
C PRO A 128 -10.91 -0.61 15.85
N CYS A 129 -11.19 -1.29 16.98
CA CYS A 129 -11.22 -2.75 17.02
C CYS A 129 -12.63 -3.32 16.84
N ARG A 130 -12.78 -4.24 15.89
CA ARG A 130 -14.04 -5.00 15.64
C ARG A 130 -14.26 -6.14 16.63
N MET A 131 -13.20 -6.61 17.30
CA MET A 131 -13.24 -7.77 18.18
C MET A 131 -13.47 -7.40 19.65
N CYS A 132 -12.95 -6.25 20.09
CA CYS A 132 -13.01 -5.81 21.48
C CYS A 132 -13.50 -4.37 21.62
N LYS A 133 -13.86 -3.99 22.85
CA LYS A 133 -14.41 -2.67 23.18
C LYS A 133 -13.37 -1.55 23.30
N LEU A 134 -12.12 -1.76 22.86
CA LEU A 134 -11.07 -0.73 22.87
C LEU A 134 -11.55 0.54 22.18
N SER A 135 -11.41 1.68 22.86
CA SER A 135 -11.81 2.98 22.34
C SER A 135 -11.16 4.17 23.01
N VAL A 136 -11.31 5.33 22.39
CA VAL A 136 -10.96 6.65 22.94
C VAL A 136 -12.15 7.59 22.81
N GLU A 137 -12.21 8.64 23.63
CA GLU A 137 -13.20 9.70 23.46
C GLU A 137 -12.72 10.68 22.39
N TYR A 138 -11.43 11.00 22.42
CA TYR A 138 -10.80 11.87 21.43
C TYR A 138 -9.64 11.16 20.73
N LYS A 139 -9.56 11.32 19.41
CA LYS A 139 -8.51 10.73 18.58
C LYS A 139 -7.07 11.08 19.01
N SER A 140 -6.87 12.26 19.58
CA SER A 140 -5.58 12.69 20.15
C SER A 140 -5.07 11.73 21.23
N GLU A 141 -5.98 11.05 21.94
CA GLU A 141 -5.71 10.13 23.04
C GLU A 141 -5.19 8.76 22.59
N MET A 142 -5.27 8.43 21.29
CA MET A 142 -4.68 7.18 20.76
C MET A 142 -3.15 7.12 20.94
N LYS A 143 -2.52 8.25 21.29
CA LYS A 143 -1.08 8.35 21.59
C LYS A 143 -0.80 8.37 23.10
N SER A 144 -1.84 8.35 23.93
CA SER A 144 -1.73 8.35 25.38
C SER A 144 -1.13 7.03 25.87
N LEU A 145 -0.53 7.08 27.05
CA LEU A 145 -0.02 5.86 27.71
C LEU A 145 -1.15 4.87 27.99
N ALA A 146 -2.28 5.35 28.50
CA ALA A 146 -3.45 4.55 28.83
C ALA A 146 -4.00 3.78 27.62
N TYR A 147 -4.13 4.46 26.47
CA TYR A 147 -4.57 3.79 25.25
C TYR A 147 -3.56 2.74 24.78
N ILE A 148 -2.26 3.02 24.82
CA ILE A 148 -1.22 2.06 24.41
C ILE A 148 -1.22 0.84 25.35
N GLN A 149 -1.39 1.05 26.66
CA GLN A 149 -1.54 -0.03 27.64
C GLN A 149 -2.77 -0.89 27.32
N GLN A 150 -3.95 -0.29 27.15
CA GLN A 150 -5.16 -1.02 26.79
C GLN A 150 -5.04 -1.72 25.42
N PHE A 151 -4.41 -1.09 24.43
CA PHE A 151 -4.15 -1.71 23.12
C PHE A 151 -3.28 -2.97 23.25
N LEU A 152 -2.30 -2.96 24.15
CA LEU A 152 -1.47 -4.12 24.49
C LEU A 152 -2.12 -5.06 25.53
N HIS A 153 -3.39 -4.82 25.90
CA HIS A 153 -4.15 -5.58 26.89
C HIS A 153 -3.48 -5.54 28.28
N LEU A 154 -3.04 -4.36 28.71
CA LEU A 154 -2.38 -4.11 29.99
C LEU A 154 -3.18 -3.10 30.84
N ASP A 155 -3.14 -3.28 32.16
CA ASP A 155 -3.62 -2.29 33.14
C ASP A 155 -2.57 -1.18 33.40
N GLU A 156 -2.90 -0.22 34.28
CA GLU A 156 -2.00 0.87 34.65
C GLU A 156 -0.70 0.40 35.31
N ALA A 157 -0.75 -0.72 36.03
CA ALA A 157 0.41 -1.34 36.66
C ALA A 157 1.23 -2.23 35.70
N GLY A 158 0.75 -2.41 34.46
CA GLY A 158 1.40 -3.23 33.44
C GLY A 158 1.05 -4.72 33.53
N ASN A 159 0.04 -5.11 34.30
CA ASN A 159 -0.44 -6.49 34.36
C ASN A 159 -1.42 -6.79 33.23
N GLU A 160 -1.62 -8.07 32.97
CA GLU A 160 -2.55 -8.57 31.98
C GLU A 160 -4.00 -8.14 32.25
N SER A 161 -4.57 -7.37 31.32
CA SER A 161 -5.98 -6.95 31.35
C SER A 161 -6.57 -6.99 29.94
N PRO A 162 -7.17 -8.13 29.53
CA PRO A 162 -7.79 -8.28 28.22
C PRO A 162 -8.96 -7.31 28.03
N ASN A 163 -9.01 -6.66 26.86
CA ASN A 163 -10.16 -5.83 26.52
C ASN A 163 -11.43 -6.68 26.41
N PRO A 164 -12.58 -6.23 26.97
CA PRO A 164 -13.83 -6.96 26.85
C PRO A 164 -14.19 -7.21 25.38
N PRO A 165 -14.55 -8.44 25.00
CA PRO A 165 -14.96 -8.74 23.64
C PRO A 165 -16.29 -8.06 23.31
N ARG A 166 -16.49 -7.78 22.02
CA ARG A 166 -17.79 -7.35 21.51
C ARG A 166 -18.70 -8.57 21.33
N SER A 167 -19.98 -8.44 21.65
CA SER A 167 -21.00 -9.40 21.25
C SER A 167 -21.63 -8.92 19.94
N TRP A 168 -21.67 -9.77 18.92
CA TRP A 168 -22.28 -9.41 17.64
C TRP A 168 -23.76 -9.03 17.79
N ALA A 169 -24.50 -9.75 18.65
CA ALA A 169 -25.90 -9.47 18.90
C ALA A 169 -26.14 -8.04 19.46
N THR A 170 -25.26 -7.55 20.34
CA THR A 170 -25.35 -6.18 20.85
C THR A 170 -24.77 -5.18 19.87
N THR A 171 -23.66 -5.51 19.19
CA THR A 171 -22.99 -4.64 18.22
C THR A 171 -23.87 -4.30 17.02
N ILE A 172 -24.70 -5.26 16.59
CA ILE A 172 -25.69 -5.06 15.53
C ILE A 172 -26.84 -4.16 16.03
N LYS A 173 -27.36 -4.42 17.25
CA LYS A 173 -28.44 -3.62 17.85
C LYS A 173 -28.05 -2.18 18.12
N ASP A 174 -26.84 -1.94 18.61
CA ASP A 174 -26.33 -0.60 18.95
C ASP A 174 -25.93 0.22 17.70
N LYS A 175 -26.33 -0.20 16.49
CA LYS A 175 -25.92 0.34 15.18
C LYS A 175 -24.39 0.48 15.03
N SER A 176 -23.59 -0.18 15.88
CA SER A 176 -22.12 -0.09 15.88
C SER A 176 -21.54 -0.77 14.64
N ILE A 177 -22.27 -1.70 14.01
CA ILE A 177 -21.88 -2.28 12.73
C ILE A 177 -21.90 -1.26 11.59
N ARG A 178 -22.82 -0.28 11.63
CA ARG A 178 -22.76 0.90 10.75
C ARG A 178 -21.57 1.80 11.09
N ARG A 179 -20.70 1.48 12.07
CA ARG A 179 -19.43 2.18 12.37
C ARG A 179 -18.17 1.38 12.01
N PHE A 180 -18.34 0.15 11.55
CA PHE A 180 -17.24 -0.69 11.09
C PHE A 180 -17.30 -0.75 9.56
N GLY A 181 -16.52 0.12 8.90
CA GLY A 181 -16.49 0.27 7.45
C GLY A 181 -16.08 -0.98 6.66
N PRO A 182 -15.67 -0.82 5.39
CA PRO A 182 -15.36 -1.95 4.54
C PRO A 182 -14.14 -2.72 5.07
N ALA A 183 -13.96 -3.95 4.61
CA ALA A 183 -12.75 -4.70 4.90
C ALA A 183 -11.54 -3.88 4.44
N SER A 184 -10.66 -3.55 5.39
CA SER A 184 -9.33 -3.01 5.11
C SER A 184 -8.50 -4.08 4.39
N LEU A 185 -7.40 -3.66 3.74
CA LEU A 185 -6.35 -4.51 3.12
C LEU A 185 -6.39 -4.72 1.59
N PHE A 186 -6.96 -3.80 0.80
CA PHE A 186 -6.58 -3.70 -0.62
C PHE A 186 -5.34 -2.81 -0.77
N ALA A 187 -4.36 -3.23 -1.56
CA ALA A 187 -3.16 -2.45 -1.83
C ALA A 187 -3.49 -1.27 -2.76
N THR A 188 -3.67 -0.08 -2.17
CA THR A 188 -3.99 1.20 -2.85
C THR A 188 -2.74 1.98 -3.27
N GLU A 189 -1.57 1.57 -2.77
CA GLU A 189 -0.27 2.23 -2.96
C GLU A 189 0.03 2.62 -4.42
N LYS A 190 -0.44 1.83 -5.39
CA LYS A 190 -0.22 2.07 -6.82
C LYS A 190 -0.88 3.34 -7.35
N PHE A 191 -2.06 3.68 -6.83
CA PHE A 191 -2.79 4.86 -7.28
C PHE A 191 -2.45 6.08 -6.43
N GLU A 192 -2.08 5.86 -5.16
CA GLU A 192 -1.56 6.92 -4.28
C GLU A 192 -0.30 7.60 -4.86
N SER A 193 0.55 6.87 -5.60
CA SER A 193 1.69 7.49 -6.28
C SER A 193 1.25 8.49 -7.36
N TYR A 194 0.14 8.21 -8.05
CA TYR A 194 -0.40 9.06 -9.10
C TYR A 194 -1.00 10.38 -8.59
N ASN A 195 -1.42 10.42 -7.33
CA ASN A 195 -1.83 11.68 -6.67
C ASN A 195 -0.70 12.71 -6.67
N GLY A 196 0.56 12.26 -6.69
CA GLY A 196 1.72 13.13 -6.88
C GLY A 196 1.67 13.88 -8.22
N VAL A 197 1.32 13.18 -9.31
CA VAL A 197 1.20 13.74 -10.66
C VAL A 197 0.07 14.76 -10.72
N LEU A 198 -1.10 14.44 -10.15
CA LEU A 198 -2.23 15.37 -10.09
C LEU A 198 -1.91 16.62 -9.27
N ARG A 199 -1.26 16.45 -8.12
CA ARG A 199 -0.83 17.57 -7.29
C ARG A 199 0.14 18.49 -8.02
N GLN A 200 1.11 17.95 -8.77
CA GLN A 200 2.03 18.77 -9.57
C GLN A 200 1.28 19.57 -10.63
N ALA A 201 0.37 18.94 -11.39
CA ALA A 201 -0.46 19.65 -12.36
C ALA A 201 -1.30 20.75 -11.72
N SER A 202 -1.86 20.50 -10.53
CA SER A 202 -2.66 21.49 -9.79
C SER A 202 -1.82 22.68 -9.34
N ILE A 203 -0.62 22.43 -8.78
CA ILE A 203 0.29 23.47 -8.28
C ILE A 203 0.65 24.46 -9.37
N HIS A 204 0.84 23.96 -10.60
CA HIS A 204 1.24 24.73 -11.77
C HIS A 204 0.06 25.28 -12.61
N SER A 205 -1.19 25.08 -12.18
CA SER A 205 -2.35 25.71 -12.83
C SER A 205 -2.50 27.18 -12.40
N ASN A 206 -3.26 27.96 -13.17
CA ASN A 206 -3.60 29.34 -12.79
C ASN A 206 -4.65 29.40 -11.67
N ARG A 207 -5.22 28.24 -11.29
CA ARG A 207 -6.21 28.03 -10.22
C ARG A 207 -7.54 28.77 -10.38
N LEU A 208 -7.84 29.32 -11.56
CA LEU A 208 -9.12 29.98 -11.84
C LEU A 208 -10.25 28.96 -12.06
N ALA A 209 -9.94 27.85 -12.74
CA ALA A 209 -10.88 26.74 -12.93
C ALA A 209 -10.16 25.39 -12.72
N PRO A 210 -9.76 25.06 -11.48
CA PRO A 210 -8.82 23.98 -11.19
C PRO A 210 -9.20 22.63 -11.84
N SER A 211 -10.48 22.26 -11.78
CA SER A 211 -10.96 20.99 -12.34
C SER A 211 -10.85 20.94 -13.87
N ARG A 212 -11.19 22.04 -14.55
CA ARG A 212 -11.08 22.17 -16.01
C ARG A 212 -9.62 22.19 -16.47
N ASP A 213 -8.78 22.93 -15.76
CA ASP A 213 -7.37 23.09 -16.09
C ASP A 213 -6.61 21.77 -15.91
N LEU A 214 -6.92 21.02 -14.85
CA LEU A 214 -6.43 19.64 -14.64
C LEU A 214 -6.91 18.71 -15.75
N ALA A 215 -8.20 18.68 -16.08
CA ALA A 215 -8.74 17.82 -17.13
C ALA A 215 -8.04 18.09 -18.48
N THR A 216 -7.85 19.37 -18.83
CA THR A 216 -7.12 19.79 -20.04
C THR A 216 -5.65 19.34 -20.01
N THR A 217 -5.00 19.44 -18.86
CA THR A 217 -3.60 19.02 -18.69
C THR A 217 -3.44 17.52 -18.87
N PHE A 218 -4.32 16.72 -18.27
CA PHE A 218 -4.29 15.26 -18.38
C PHE A 218 -4.71 14.75 -19.76
N ASP A 219 -5.62 15.45 -20.45
CA ASP A 219 -5.97 15.17 -21.84
C ASP A 219 -4.78 15.41 -22.78
N ASN A 220 -4.12 16.56 -22.65
CA ASN A 220 -2.89 16.87 -23.39
C ASN A 220 -1.78 15.84 -23.10
N PHE A 221 -1.61 15.47 -21.84
CA PHE A 221 -0.62 14.47 -21.44
C PHE A 221 -0.91 13.09 -22.02
N SER A 222 -2.17 12.66 -22.01
CA SER A 222 -2.62 11.39 -22.59
C SER A 222 -2.43 11.36 -24.10
N SER A 223 -2.77 12.47 -24.78
CA SER A 223 -2.58 12.66 -26.21
C SER A 223 -1.10 12.62 -26.59
N LEU A 224 -0.25 13.35 -25.86
CA LEU A 224 1.20 13.34 -26.08
C LEU A 224 1.76 11.93 -25.91
N LYS A 225 1.40 11.26 -24.81
CA LYS A 225 1.81 9.89 -24.52
C LYS A 225 1.39 8.93 -25.64
N PHE A 226 0.16 9.01 -26.13
CA PHE A 226 -0.31 8.20 -27.25
C PHE A 226 0.54 8.41 -28.51
N LEU A 227 0.84 9.66 -28.87
CA LEU A 227 1.66 9.98 -30.05
C LEU A 227 3.10 9.48 -29.91
N VAL A 228 3.78 9.81 -28.80
CA VAL A 228 5.21 9.48 -28.64
C VAL A 228 5.45 8.00 -28.39
N SER A 229 4.44 7.26 -27.91
CA SER A 229 4.53 5.80 -27.71
C SER A 229 4.25 4.98 -28.98
N GLY A 230 3.97 5.65 -30.11
CA GLY A 230 3.68 4.97 -31.37
C GLY A 230 2.23 4.53 -31.51
N GLY A 231 1.29 5.20 -30.84
CA GLY A 231 -0.14 5.00 -31.02
C GLY A 231 -0.56 5.05 -32.50
N VAL A 232 -1.58 4.27 -32.83
CA VAL A 232 -2.09 4.11 -34.20
C VAL A 232 -3.49 4.71 -34.28
N ILE A 233 -3.65 5.68 -35.18
CA ILE A 233 -4.92 6.33 -35.50
C ILE A 233 -5.46 5.68 -36.76
N HIS A 234 -6.71 5.23 -36.74
CA HIS A 234 -7.42 4.73 -37.91
C HIS A 234 -8.32 5.84 -38.47
N HIS A 235 -8.31 5.98 -39.80
CA HIS A 235 -9.09 6.96 -40.54
C HIS A 235 -10.19 6.24 -41.32
N ASP A 236 -11.43 6.35 -40.84
CA ASP A 236 -12.59 5.66 -41.44
C ASP A 236 -12.81 6.04 -42.91
N GLY A 237 -12.52 7.29 -43.29
CA GLY A 237 -12.81 7.82 -44.63
C GLY A 237 -12.03 7.15 -45.77
N ASN A 238 -10.85 6.59 -45.50
CA ASN A 238 -10.02 5.90 -46.49
C ASN A 238 -9.50 4.52 -46.03
N ASN A 239 -10.01 4.04 -44.89
CA ASN A 239 -9.58 2.81 -44.23
C ASN A 239 -8.05 2.70 -44.09
N SER A 240 -7.39 3.83 -43.80
CA SER A 240 -5.94 3.89 -43.61
C SER A 240 -5.60 4.09 -42.13
N THR A 241 -4.39 3.71 -41.75
CA THR A 241 -3.86 3.97 -40.41
C THR A 241 -2.68 4.93 -40.50
N SER A 242 -2.59 5.85 -39.56
CA SER A 242 -1.43 6.72 -39.37
C SER A 242 -0.86 6.56 -37.98
N THR A 243 0.46 6.70 -37.86
CA THR A 243 1.17 6.78 -36.59
C THR A 243 2.14 7.96 -36.64
N ALA A 244 2.61 8.42 -35.48
CA ALA A 244 3.62 9.47 -35.44
C ALA A 244 4.91 9.03 -36.16
N SER A 245 5.67 9.98 -36.71
CA SER A 245 6.93 9.65 -37.39
C SER A 245 7.94 9.01 -36.43
N LYS A 246 8.91 8.26 -36.97
CA LYS A 246 9.97 7.63 -36.16
C LYS A 246 10.70 8.64 -35.28
N ASN A 247 11.01 9.83 -35.82
CA ASN A 247 11.67 10.89 -35.06
C ASN A 247 10.88 11.33 -33.82
N VAL A 248 9.54 11.30 -33.86
CA VAL A 248 8.69 11.61 -32.69
C VAL A 248 8.66 10.44 -31.71
N GLN A 249 8.60 9.20 -32.20
CA GLN A 249 8.65 8.00 -31.36
C GLN A 249 10.01 7.83 -30.66
N ASP A 250 11.10 8.22 -31.33
CA ASP A 250 12.47 8.14 -30.82
C ASP A 250 12.68 9.05 -29.59
N ILE A 251 11.89 10.12 -29.46
CA ILE A 251 11.87 10.97 -28.25
C ILE A 251 11.52 10.13 -27.02
N PHE A 252 10.58 9.18 -27.14
CA PHE A 252 10.23 8.28 -26.04
C PHE A 252 11.17 7.08 -25.98
N LEU A 253 11.42 6.40 -27.10
CA LEU A 253 12.20 5.15 -27.13
C LEU A 253 13.66 5.34 -26.69
N GLY A 254 14.30 6.43 -27.14
CA GLY A 254 15.71 6.71 -26.89
C GLY A 254 16.01 7.49 -25.60
N ASN A 255 14.99 7.93 -24.85
CA ASN A 255 15.18 8.84 -23.72
C ASN A 255 14.56 8.32 -22.40
N PRO A 256 15.36 7.65 -21.55
CA PRO A 256 14.91 7.17 -20.24
C PRO A 256 14.45 8.26 -19.26
N VAL A 257 14.83 9.53 -19.48
CA VAL A 257 14.36 10.65 -18.65
C VAL A 257 12.92 10.98 -19.02
N ILE A 258 12.61 11.07 -20.31
CA ILE A 258 11.25 11.31 -20.81
C ILE A 258 10.32 10.16 -20.45
N GLN A 259 10.78 8.92 -20.60
CA GLN A 259 10.04 7.74 -20.13
C GLN A 259 9.62 7.88 -18.66
N ARG A 260 10.57 8.19 -17.78
CA ARG A 260 10.29 8.37 -16.34
C ARG A 260 9.38 9.56 -16.07
N ALA A 261 9.53 10.67 -16.78
CA ALA A 261 8.64 11.81 -16.67
C ALA A 261 7.20 11.47 -17.11
N MET A 262 7.03 10.51 -18.02
CA MET A 262 5.73 9.97 -18.42
C MET A 262 5.22 8.83 -17.51
N GLY A 263 5.90 8.56 -16.40
CA GLY A 263 5.52 7.49 -15.48
C GLY A 263 5.93 6.09 -15.94
N TYR A 264 6.74 5.96 -17.00
CA TYR A 264 7.22 4.69 -17.54
C TYR A 264 8.64 4.38 -17.05
N ASN A 265 8.84 3.18 -16.53
CA ASN A 265 10.14 2.69 -16.13
C ASN A 265 10.43 1.36 -16.84
N SER A 266 11.28 1.45 -17.85
CA SER A 266 11.68 0.32 -18.71
C SER A 266 12.31 -0.84 -17.94
N HIS A 267 13.03 -0.58 -16.84
CA HIS A 267 13.59 -1.62 -15.97
C HIS A 267 12.52 -2.34 -15.16
N THR A 268 11.44 -1.66 -14.76
CA THR A 268 10.31 -2.32 -14.09
C THR A 268 9.39 -3.03 -15.08
N ALA A 269 9.24 -2.48 -16.30
CA ALA A 269 8.44 -3.07 -17.36
C ALA A 269 9.03 -4.40 -17.85
N ARG A 270 10.36 -4.54 -17.76
CA ARG A 270 11.10 -5.76 -18.06
C ARG A 270 11.83 -6.18 -16.80
N PRO A 271 11.11 -6.81 -15.84
CA PRO A 271 11.72 -7.17 -14.57
C PRO A 271 12.99 -8.01 -14.82
N PRO A 272 14.04 -7.82 -14.00
CA PRO A 272 15.25 -8.62 -14.12
C PRO A 272 14.90 -10.11 -14.08
N SER A 273 15.61 -10.90 -14.88
CA SER A 273 15.48 -12.36 -14.81
C SER A 273 15.96 -12.86 -13.45
N VAL A 274 15.60 -14.09 -13.07
CA VAL A 274 15.98 -14.66 -11.77
C VAL A 274 17.52 -14.69 -11.62
N GLU A 275 18.24 -14.85 -12.72
CA GLU A 275 19.71 -14.87 -12.78
C GLU A 275 20.34 -13.50 -12.50
N ALA A 276 19.57 -12.41 -12.55
CA ALA A 276 20.06 -11.07 -12.21
C ALA A 276 20.20 -10.86 -10.71
N PHE A 277 19.62 -11.74 -9.88
CA PHE A 277 19.74 -11.72 -8.44
C PHE A 277 20.88 -12.65 -7.96
N PRO A 278 21.56 -12.31 -6.86
CA PRO A 278 21.37 -11.13 -6.02
C PRO A 278 22.01 -9.86 -6.60
N MET A 279 21.36 -8.70 -6.39
CA MET A 279 21.85 -7.39 -6.84
C MET A 279 22.22 -6.51 -5.65
N VAL A 280 23.39 -5.84 -5.73
CA VAL A 280 23.80 -4.87 -4.72
C VAL A 280 23.09 -3.54 -4.97
N THR A 281 22.19 -3.15 -4.07
CA THR A 281 21.41 -1.90 -4.19
C THR A 281 22.09 -0.72 -3.49
N LYS A 282 22.86 -0.97 -2.42
CA LYS A 282 23.66 0.05 -1.72
C LYS A 282 25.06 -0.48 -1.41
N GLY A 283 26.07 0.32 -1.74
CA GLY A 283 27.49 0.00 -1.56
C GLY A 283 27.96 -0.04 -0.10
N ARG A 284 29.27 0.17 0.11
CA ARG A 284 29.91 0.09 1.44
C ARG A 284 29.17 0.94 2.49
N PRO A 285 29.08 0.48 3.75
CA PRO A 285 28.52 1.27 4.85
C PRO A 285 29.24 2.62 4.99
N ARG A 286 28.49 3.72 5.15
CA ARG A 286 29.08 5.04 5.43
C ARG A 286 29.64 5.03 6.86
N GLY A 287 30.95 5.27 7.02
CA GLY A 287 31.58 5.50 8.32
C GLY A 287 32.00 4.26 9.11
N SER A 288 31.98 3.05 8.54
CA SER A 288 32.52 1.87 9.24
C SER A 288 34.05 1.89 9.25
N LYS A 289 34.65 1.90 10.44
CA LYS A 289 36.00 1.35 10.66
C LYS A 289 36.01 -0.08 10.10
N ASP A 290 37.10 -0.50 9.45
CA ASP A 290 37.18 -1.78 8.73
C ASP A 290 36.48 -2.92 9.50
N PRO A 291 35.33 -3.41 9.01
CA PRO A 291 34.54 -4.39 9.73
C PRO A 291 35.31 -5.72 9.81
N ALA A 292 35.32 -6.34 10.99
CA ALA A 292 36.01 -7.61 11.18
C ALA A 292 35.40 -8.70 10.29
N ILE A 293 36.18 -9.15 9.29
CA ILE A 293 35.75 -10.17 8.33
C ILE A 293 35.52 -11.49 9.08
N PRO A 294 34.38 -12.17 8.87
CA PRO A 294 34.13 -13.50 9.43
C PRO A 294 35.25 -14.49 9.07
N PRO A 295 35.85 -15.20 10.06
CA PRO A 295 36.95 -16.14 9.83
C PRO A 295 36.66 -17.21 8.77
N GLU A 296 35.39 -17.64 8.66
CA GLU A 296 34.93 -18.64 7.70
C GLU A 296 35.10 -18.18 6.25
N LEU A 297 35.01 -16.86 6.00
CA LEU A 297 35.25 -16.29 4.68
C LEU A 297 36.75 -16.23 4.35
N LEU A 298 37.59 -16.03 5.36
CA LEU A 298 39.06 -16.03 5.22
C LEU A 298 39.62 -17.44 5.02
N ALA A 299 39.02 -18.45 5.65
CA ALA A 299 39.47 -19.85 5.61
C ALA A 299 39.21 -20.58 4.27
N SER A 300 38.62 -19.90 3.28
CA SER A 300 38.18 -20.51 2.02
C SER A 300 39.10 -20.10 0.84
N ALA A 301 38.88 -20.65 -0.35
CA ALA A 301 39.73 -20.49 -1.55
C ALA A 301 40.32 -19.08 -1.84
N PRO A 302 41.37 -18.93 -2.66
CA PRO A 302 41.92 -17.62 -2.98
C PRO A 302 40.85 -16.65 -3.54
N CYS A 303 40.82 -15.41 -3.05
CA CYS A 303 39.92 -14.36 -3.55
C CYS A 303 40.65 -13.02 -3.65
N SER A 304 40.22 -12.15 -4.55
CA SER A 304 40.86 -10.85 -4.79
C SER A 304 40.47 -9.81 -3.74
N SER A 305 39.25 -9.88 -3.21
CA SER A 305 38.81 -9.02 -2.11
C SER A 305 37.54 -9.55 -1.44
N ILE A 306 37.36 -9.19 -0.17
CA ILE A 306 36.14 -9.40 0.60
C ILE A 306 35.67 -8.02 1.07
N LEU A 307 34.40 -7.69 0.82
CA LEU A 307 33.82 -6.39 1.09
C LEU A 307 32.50 -6.55 1.83
N GLU A 308 32.28 -5.77 2.88
CA GLU A 308 30.96 -5.68 3.50
C GLU A 308 30.00 -4.89 2.59
N VAL A 309 28.76 -5.36 2.52
CA VAL A 309 27.67 -4.78 1.72
C VAL A 309 26.57 -4.29 2.67
N THR A 310 25.98 -3.12 2.39
CA THR A 310 24.92 -2.58 3.24
C THR A 310 23.56 -3.24 2.96
N GLU A 311 23.28 -3.49 1.69
CA GLU A 311 21.98 -4.01 1.24
C GLU A 311 22.14 -4.90 0.00
N LEU A 312 21.47 -6.06 0.01
CA LEU A 312 21.39 -6.98 -1.12
C LEU A 312 19.92 -7.24 -1.44
N GLN A 313 19.54 -7.10 -2.71
CA GLN A 313 18.23 -7.52 -3.18
C GLN A 313 18.34 -8.96 -3.70
N ILE A 314 17.60 -9.89 -3.10
CA ILE A 314 17.63 -11.32 -3.43
C ILE A 314 16.44 -11.77 -4.28
N ALA A 315 15.35 -10.99 -4.27
CA ALA A 315 14.23 -11.08 -5.18
C ALA A 315 13.59 -9.70 -5.32
N LYS A 316 12.62 -9.53 -6.22
CA LYS A 316 11.99 -8.23 -6.53
C LYS A 316 11.54 -7.45 -5.29
N HIS A 317 10.96 -8.13 -4.29
CA HIS A 317 10.44 -7.49 -3.07
C HIS A 317 11.23 -7.88 -1.81
N ASP A 318 12.32 -8.65 -1.95
CA ASP A 318 13.13 -9.11 -0.81
C ASP A 318 14.48 -8.42 -0.77
N HIS A 319 14.64 -7.57 0.24
CA HIS A 319 15.85 -6.83 0.54
C HIS A 319 16.46 -7.30 1.84
N LEU A 320 17.70 -7.80 1.78
CA LEU A 320 18.51 -8.11 2.93
C LEU A 320 19.28 -6.89 3.37
N ARG A 321 19.23 -6.61 4.67
CA ARG A 321 20.05 -5.64 5.38
C ARG A 321 20.19 -6.10 6.84
N LYS A 322 21.14 -5.51 7.57
CA LYS A 322 21.28 -5.76 9.00
C LYS A 322 19.94 -5.57 9.74
N GLY A 323 19.58 -6.52 10.58
CA GLY A 323 18.34 -6.50 11.37
C GLY A 323 17.12 -7.13 10.68
N VAL A 324 17.25 -7.64 9.46
CA VAL A 324 16.17 -8.38 8.77
C VAL A 324 16.19 -9.86 9.16
N TYR A 325 15.02 -10.45 9.36
CA TYR A 325 14.88 -11.89 9.58
C TYR A 325 14.72 -12.63 8.26
N VAL A 326 15.41 -13.76 8.15
CA VAL A 326 15.47 -14.59 6.94
C VAL A 326 15.19 -16.04 7.26
N VAL A 327 14.64 -16.76 6.29
CA VAL A 327 14.57 -18.22 6.34
C VAL A 327 15.72 -18.79 5.51
N VAL A 328 16.43 -19.75 6.10
CA VAL A 328 17.59 -20.41 5.48
C VAL A 328 17.25 -21.88 5.27
N ARG A 329 17.53 -22.38 4.07
CA ARG A 329 17.43 -23.80 3.72
C ARG A 329 18.69 -24.53 4.18
N VAL A 330 18.53 -25.54 5.01
CA VAL A 330 19.60 -26.42 5.46
C VAL A 330 19.56 -27.69 4.60
N MET A 331 20.69 -28.06 4.01
CA MET A 331 20.78 -29.32 3.25
C MET A 331 20.93 -30.48 4.23
N THR A 332 19.80 -30.92 4.79
CA THR A 332 19.62 -32.19 5.50
C THR A 332 18.81 -33.16 4.64
N PRO A 333 18.82 -34.48 4.93
CA PRO A 333 18.01 -35.46 4.20
C PRO A 333 16.50 -35.13 4.18
N CYS A 334 16.02 -34.36 5.17
CA CYS A 334 14.63 -33.95 5.30
C CYS A 334 14.35 -32.51 4.80
N THR A 335 15.36 -31.81 4.26
CA THR A 335 15.29 -30.38 3.87
C THR A 335 14.69 -29.49 4.96
N ASP A 336 15.42 -29.30 6.05
CA ASP A 336 14.97 -28.43 7.14
C ASP A 336 15.18 -26.95 6.80
N THR A 337 14.31 -26.10 7.35
CA THR A 337 14.46 -24.65 7.30
C THR A 337 14.67 -24.09 8.68
N VAL A 338 15.53 -23.07 8.78
CA VAL A 338 15.84 -22.38 10.04
C VAL A 338 15.68 -20.88 9.88
N VAL A 339 15.40 -20.19 10.98
CA VAL A 339 15.29 -18.73 10.99
C VAL A 339 16.62 -18.11 11.41
N GLY A 340 17.01 -17.03 10.75
CA GLY A 340 18.19 -16.24 11.08
C GLY A 340 17.90 -14.74 11.11
N LEU A 341 18.60 -14.00 11.96
CA LEU A 341 18.66 -12.53 11.94
C LEU A 341 19.94 -12.08 11.27
N VAL A 342 19.84 -11.26 10.22
CA VAL A 342 20.99 -10.76 9.46
C VAL A 342 21.83 -9.82 10.32
N GLU A 343 23.09 -10.17 10.55
CA GLU A 343 24.06 -9.35 11.28
C GLU A 343 24.90 -8.48 10.34
N SER A 344 25.37 -9.07 9.23
CA SER A 344 26.16 -8.41 8.19
C SER A 344 26.10 -9.18 6.87
N LEU A 345 26.37 -8.47 5.76
CA LEU A 345 26.37 -9.00 4.40
C LEU A 345 27.74 -8.82 3.77
N TRP A 346 28.19 -9.80 3.01
CA TRP A 346 29.55 -9.84 2.48
C TRP A 346 29.56 -10.23 1.01
N ALA A 347 30.29 -9.47 0.20
CA ALA A 347 30.60 -9.79 -1.18
C ALA A 347 32.05 -10.26 -1.26
N ARG A 348 32.26 -11.45 -1.81
CA ARG A 348 33.57 -12.03 -2.04
C ARG A 348 33.86 -12.09 -3.53
N LYS A 349 34.83 -11.29 -3.97
CA LYS A 349 35.22 -11.20 -5.38
C LYS A 349 36.26 -12.26 -5.72
N ARG A 350 35.96 -13.05 -6.73
CA ARG A 350 36.90 -13.95 -7.43
C ARG A 350 37.21 -13.37 -8.81
N SER A 351 38.18 -13.93 -9.53
CA SER A 351 38.63 -13.39 -10.83
C SER A 351 37.51 -13.21 -11.87
N HIS A 352 36.46 -14.02 -11.82
CA HIS A 352 35.35 -14.00 -12.81
C HIS A 352 33.93 -14.05 -12.21
N ARG A 353 33.79 -14.05 -10.87
CA ARG A 353 32.49 -14.15 -10.19
C ARG A 353 32.54 -13.41 -8.85
N THR A 354 31.41 -12.86 -8.43
CA THR A 354 31.22 -12.39 -7.05
C THR A 354 30.26 -13.34 -6.35
N ASP A 355 30.68 -13.89 -5.22
CA ASP A 355 29.85 -14.72 -4.36
C ASP A 355 29.37 -13.87 -3.17
N TYR A 356 28.12 -14.05 -2.76
CA TYR A 356 27.53 -13.28 -1.66
C TYR A 356 27.23 -14.19 -0.48
N PHE A 357 27.51 -13.67 0.71
CA PHE A 357 27.36 -14.36 1.97
C PHE A 357 26.63 -13.47 2.97
N VAL A 358 25.87 -14.11 3.85
CA VAL A 358 25.18 -13.45 4.95
C VAL A 358 25.63 -14.08 6.26
N LYS A 359 26.05 -13.25 7.22
CA LYS A 359 26.25 -13.69 8.60
C LYS A 359 24.92 -13.54 9.33
N VAL A 360 24.43 -14.64 9.89
CA VAL A 360 23.17 -14.64 10.65
C VAL A 360 23.38 -15.11 12.08
N GLN A 361 22.58 -14.56 12.99
CA GLN A 361 22.27 -15.14 14.28
C GLN A 361 21.12 -16.14 14.11
N GLY A 362 21.31 -17.40 14.48
CA GLY A 362 20.30 -18.46 14.36
C GLY A 362 19.22 -18.43 15.43
N PHE A 363 18.04 -18.93 15.08
CA PHE A 363 16.87 -19.09 15.94
C PHE A 363 16.34 -20.53 15.87
N THR A 364 15.73 -20.97 16.96
CA THR A 364 15.00 -22.24 17.04
C THR A 364 13.51 -21.97 17.08
N LEU A 365 12.74 -22.81 16.37
CA LEU A 365 11.28 -22.80 16.44
C LEU A 365 10.84 -23.31 17.81
N GLY A 366 9.92 -22.57 18.45
CA GLY A 366 9.30 -22.95 19.71
C GLY A 366 7.88 -23.47 19.52
N GLU A 367 7.15 -23.51 20.63
CA GLU A 367 5.74 -23.84 20.66
C GLU A 367 4.87 -22.72 20.04
N ILE A 368 3.61 -23.03 19.79
CA ILE A 368 2.61 -22.03 19.40
C ILE A 368 2.28 -21.23 20.66
N ASP A 369 2.50 -19.92 20.60
CA ASP A 369 2.14 -19.02 21.68
C ASP A 369 0.62 -19.02 21.89
N GLN A 370 0.16 -19.23 23.12
CA GLN A 370 -1.27 -19.37 23.41
C GLN A 370 -2.04 -18.06 23.24
N ALA A 371 -1.42 -16.91 23.49
CA ALA A 371 -2.08 -15.62 23.39
C ALA A 371 -2.17 -15.16 21.93
N TYR A 372 -1.07 -15.27 21.20
CA TYR A 372 -1.01 -14.80 19.81
C TYR A 372 -1.44 -15.84 18.78
N GLN A 373 -1.50 -17.13 19.15
CA GLN A 373 -1.74 -18.25 18.23
C GLN A 373 -0.74 -18.27 17.05
N MET A 374 0.49 -17.83 17.34
CA MET A 374 1.58 -17.73 16.36
C MET A 374 2.80 -18.51 16.84
N ARG A 375 3.65 -18.93 15.90
CA ARG A 375 4.83 -19.74 16.19
C ARG A 375 5.89 -18.91 16.92
N SER A 376 6.30 -19.38 18.10
CA SER A 376 7.38 -18.75 18.86
C SER A 376 8.75 -19.03 18.24
N LEU A 377 9.68 -18.12 18.49
CA LEU A 377 11.09 -18.21 18.13
C LEU A 377 11.95 -17.93 19.36
N ARG A 378 13.03 -18.70 19.49
CA ARG A 378 14.05 -18.47 20.51
C ARG A 378 15.42 -18.26 19.87
N LYS A 379 16.03 -17.14 20.18
CA LYS A 379 17.40 -16.80 19.77
C LYS A 379 18.36 -17.85 20.34
N THR A 380 19.31 -18.26 19.51
CA THR A 380 20.38 -19.17 19.92
C THR A 380 21.70 -18.41 20.02
N ASN A 381 22.73 -19.04 20.58
CA ASN A 381 24.10 -18.52 20.52
C ASN A 381 24.82 -18.90 19.22
N HIS A 382 24.13 -19.56 18.28
CA HIS A 382 24.73 -19.99 17.03
C HIS A 382 24.75 -18.85 16.03
N HIS A 383 25.94 -18.55 15.53
CA HIS A 383 26.15 -17.68 14.38
C HIS A 383 26.65 -18.52 13.23
N SER A 384 26.26 -18.16 12.01
CA SER A 384 26.73 -18.88 10.82
C SER A 384 26.85 -17.94 9.65
N VAL A 385 27.87 -18.20 8.83
CA VAL A 385 28.05 -17.54 7.54
C VAL A 385 27.47 -18.44 6.46
N ILE A 386 26.50 -17.93 5.73
CA ILE A 386 25.68 -18.71 4.81
C ILE A 386 25.79 -18.12 3.42
N HIS A 387 25.90 -18.98 2.41
CA HIS A 387 25.85 -18.56 1.01
C HIS A 387 24.44 -18.06 0.67
N ILE A 388 24.35 -16.96 -0.07
CA ILE A 388 23.08 -16.28 -0.37
C ILE A 388 22.03 -17.20 -1.01
N GLU A 389 22.45 -18.16 -1.84
CA GLU A 389 21.57 -19.12 -2.53
C GLU A 389 20.79 -20.03 -1.55
N LYS A 390 21.25 -20.14 -0.30
CA LYS A 390 20.53 -20.88 0.76
C LYS A 390 19.46 -20.04 1.45
N VAL A 391 19.41 -18.73 1.22
CA VAL A 391 18.38 -17.86 1.78
C VAL A 391 17.10 -18.00 0.95
N ALA A 392 16.03 -18.47 1.58
CA ALA A 392 14.74 -18.67 0.92
C ALA A 392 13.95 -17.36 0.71
N GLY A 393 14.13 -16.39 1.61
CA GLY A 393 13.42 -15.11 1.58
C GLY A 393 13.40 -14.43 2.95
N THR A 394 12.71 -13.30 3.04
CA THR A 394 12.57 -12.54 4.29
C THR A 394 11.26 -12.82 5.01
N ILE A 395 11.28 -12.73 6.34
CA ILE A 395 10.08 -12.88 7.18
C ILE A 395 9.97 -11.75 8.20
N ASN A 396 8.74 -11.48 8.66
CA ASN A 396 8.41 -10.55 9.71
C ASN A 396 8.37 -11.30 11.06
N VAL A 397 9.22 -10.87 11.97
CA VAL A 397 9.34 -11.44 13.32
C VAL A 397 9.23 -10.29 14.32
N GLN A 398 8.41 -10.48 15.35
CA GLN A 398 8.16 -9.50 16.40
C GLN A 398 8.65 -10.03 17.75
N HIS A 399 9.05 -9.13 18.64
CA HIS A 399 9.40 -9.50 20.01
C HIS A 399 8.15 -9.98 20.78
N ASN A 400 8.28 -11.01 21.63
CA ASN A 400 7.16 -11.47 22.47
C ASN A 400 6.99 -10.55 23.69
N CYS A 401 6.50 -9.33 23.45
CA CYS A 401 6.40 -8.30 24.49
C CYS A 401 5.48 -8.71 25.64
N ARG A 402 4.42 -9.47 25.33
CA ARG A 402 3.43 -9.95 26.30
C ARG A 402 4.05 -10.89 27.31
N LYS A 403 4.72 -11.95 26.85
CA LYS A 403 5.32 -12.97 27.73
C LYS A 403 6.37 -12.40 28.68
N PHE A 404 7.05 -11.32 28.27
CA PHE A 404 8.15 -10.71 29.03
C PHE A 404 7.77 -9.40 29.72
N ASN A 405 6.48 -9.03 29.74
CA ASN A 405 5.98 -7.83 30.40
C ASN A 405 6.81 -6.58 30.08
N CYS A 406 7.10 -6.38 28.79
CA CYS A 406 7.97 -5.30 28.33
C CYS A 406 7.39 -3.93 28.73
N PRO A 407 8.11 -3.13 29.54
CA PRO A 407 7.58 -1.87 30.05
C PRO A 407 7.43 -0.81 28.96
N ILE A 408 6.38 -0.01 29.05
CA ILE A 408 6.22 1.19 28.23
C ILE A 408 6.86 2.36 28.96
N LYS A 409 7.89 2.98 28.37
CA LYS A 409 8.60 4.13 28.92
C LYS A 409 8.50 5.33 27.98
N LYS A 410 8.49 6.56 28.52
CA LYS A 410 8.54 7.79 27.70
C LYS A 410 9.99 8.05 27.24
N THR A 411 10.49 7.25 26.30
CA THR A 411 11.88 7.30 25.83
C THR A 411 12.03 7.77 24.39
N ARG A 412 10.96 7.75 23.59
CA ARG A 412 11.05 8.07 22.17
C ARG A 412 11.02 9.57 21.96
N GLN A 413 12.12 10.14 21.50
CA GLN A 413 12.17 11.53 21.07
C GLN A 413 11.31 11.70 19.81
N GLY A 414 10.35 12.63 19.86
CA GLY A 414 9.55 12.98 18.69
C GLY A 414 10.33 13.93 17.79
N GLN A 415 10.08 13.89 16.48
CA GLN A 415 10.57 14.91 15.55
C GLN A 415 9.37 15.61 14.90
N VAL A 416 9.44 16.94 14.85
CA VAL A 416 8.52 17.80 14.08
C VAL A 416 9.41 18.74 13.27
N GLU A 417 9.14 18.86 11.97
CA GLU A 417 9.91 19.75 11.07
C GLU A 417 11.44 19.53 11.10
N ARG A 418 11.87 18.27 11.31
CA ARG A 418 13.28 17.86 11.47
C ARG A 418 13.98 18.42 12.72
N GLN A 419 13.23 19.00 13.65
CA GLN A 419 13.71 19.37 14.98
C GLN A 419 13.26 18.34 16.00
N ASP A 420 14.16 18.01 16.92
CA ASP A 420 13.87 17.11 18.02
C ASP A 420 12.99 17.81 19.06
N LEU A 421 11.82 17.22 19.33
CA LEU A 421 10.96 17.68 20.41
C LEU A 421 11.59 17.33 21.76
N LYS A 422 11.47 18.25 22.72
CA LYS A 422 11.80 17.99 24.13
C LYS A 422 10.84 16.97 24.76
N VAL A 423 9.61 16.86 24.23
CA VAL A 423 8.58 15.95 24.75
C VAL A 423 8.82 14.52 24.25
N LEU A 424 9.11 13.62 25.19
CA LEU A 424 9.28 12.20 24.92
C LEU A 424 7.93 11.49 24.84
N ARG A 425 7.79 10.59 23.85
CA ARG A 425 6.58 9.77 23.63
C ARG A 425 6.75 8.38 24.26
N PRO A 426 5.63 7.75 24.70
CA PRO A 426 5.65 6.37 25.16
C PRO A 426 6.18 5.41 24.09
N GLN A 427 7.00 4.44 24.50
CA GLN A 427 7.58 3.40 23.66
C GLN A 427 7.74 2.11 24.48
N VAL A 428 7.47 0.97 23.86
CA VAL A 428 7.77 -0.34 24.46
C VAL A 428 9.29 -0.54 24.50
N CYS A 429 9.82 -0.79 25.69
CA CYS A 429 11.21 -1.18 25.90
C CYS A 429 11.25 -2.69 26.14
N HIS A 430 11.90 -3.44 25.26
CA HIS A 430 11.99 -4.89 25.41
C HIS A 430 12.79 -5.27 26.65
N ALA A 431 12.23 -6.16 27.48
CA ALA A 431 12.86 -6.63 28.71
C ALA A 431 13.90 -7.74 28.45
N ASP A 432 13.77 -8.46 27.35
CA ASP A 432 14.73 -9.45 26.86
C ASP A 432 15.03 -9.26 25.36
N ASN A 433 15.95 -10.05 24.84
CA ASN A 433 16.35 -10.02 23.43
C ASN A 433 16.43 -11.43 22.83
N ASP A 434 15.72 -12.39 23.43
CA ASP A 434 15.85 -13.82 23.09
C ASP A 434 14.54 -14.42 22.59
N HIS A 435 13.38 -13.86 22.92
CA HIS A 435 12.08 -14.43 22.59
C HIS A 435 11.28 -13.60 21.60
N PHE A 436 10.83 -14.27 20.55
CA PHE A 436 10.19 -13.65 19.42
C PHE A 436 9.04 -14.52 18.92
N ILE A 437 8.25 -13.98 17.99
CA ILE A 437 7.11 -14.63 17.36
C ILE A 437 7.15 -14.32 15.86
N ILE A 438 6.87 -15.32 15.03
CA ILE A 438 6.69 -15.14 13.59
C ILE A 438 5.32 -14.50 13.37
N ASN A 439 5.29 -13.33 12.71
CA ASN A 439 4.04 -12.69 12.34
C ASN A 439 3.41 -13.44 11.15
N SER A 440 2.64 -14.48 11.44
CA SER A 440 1.97 -15.31 10.43
C SER A 440 0.89 -14.56 9.64
N ALA A 441 0.49 -13.37 10.07
CA ALA A 441 -0.45 -12.50 9.35
C ALA A 441 0.24 -11.50 8.40
N SER A 442 1.56 -11.65 8.17
CA SER A 442 2.30 -10.80 7.23
C SER A 442 1.76 -10.95 5.81
N LEU A 443 1.51 -9.82 5.13
CA LEU A 443 1.07 -9.79 3.74
C LEU A 443 2.22 -9.96 2.73
N SER A 444 3.46 -9.90 3.20
CA SER A 444 4.66 -10.14 2.40
C SER A 444 5.13 -11.58 2.56
N ASN A 445 5.51 -12.26 1.46
CA ASN A 445 5.99 -13.65 1.49
C ASN A 445 5.08 -14.58 2.32
N VAL A 446 3.75 -14.49 2.09
CA VAL A 446 2.72 -15.20 2.88
C VAL A 446 3.00 -16.71 2.94
N GLU A 447 3.33 -17.30 1.80
CA GLU A 447 3.67 -18.72 1.67
C GLU A 447 4.89 -19.11 2.52
N LEU A 448 5.93 -18.26 2.53
CA LEU A 448 7.12 -18.49 3.33
C LEU A 448 6.78 -18.43 4.83
N HIS A 449 6.01 -17.43 5.27
CA HIS A 449 5.55 -17.32 6.65
C HIS A 449 4.71 -18.53 7.08
N HIS A 450 3.79 -18.99 6.24
CA HIS A 450 2.96 -20.15 6.52
C HIS A 450 3.80 -21.42 6.62
N SER A 451 4.74 -21.63 5.70
CA SER A 451 5.61 -22.79 5.69
C SER A 451 6.49 -22.87 6.95
N ILE A 452 7.19 -21.78 7.30
CA ILE A 452 8.10 -21.78 8.47
C ILE A 452 7.35 -21.77 9.80
N ALA A 453 6.20 -21.08 9.88
CA ALA A 453 5.40 -21.06 11.11
C ALA A 453 4.75 -22.42 11.38
N SER A 454 4.41 -23.17 10.31
CA SER A 454 3.81 -24.52 10.41
C SER A 454 2.67 -24.52 11.43
N LEU A 455 1.75 -23.57 11.29
CA LEU A 455 0.56 -23.48 12.14
C LEU A 455 -0.48 -24.49 11.66
N PRO A 456 -1.22 -25.13 12.57
CA PRO A 456 -2.32 -26.01 12.21
C PRO A 456 -3.43 -25.17 11.59
N THR A 457 -3.57 -25.23 10.26
CA THR A 457 -4.67 -24.60 9.55
C THR A 457 -5.69 -25.65 9.15
N VAL A 458 -6.97 -25.37 9.42
CA VAL A 458 -8.06 -26.19 8.89
C VAL A 458 -8.25 -25.79 7.43
N PRO A 459 -8.08 -26.70 6.45
CA PRO A 459 -8.29 -26.36 5.06
C PRO A 459 -9.76 -26.01 4.85
N VAL A 460 -10.02 -24.82 4.29
CA VAL A 460 -11.37 -24.39 3.93
C VAL A 460 -11.73 -25.06 2.60
N SER A 461 -12.77 -25.89 2.60
CA SER A 461 -13.20 -26.58 1.38
C SER A 461 -13.95 -25.61 0.44
N PRO A 462 -14.01 -25.89 -0.87
CA PRO A 462 -14.85 -25.13 -1.80
C PRO A 462 -16.33 -25.08 -1.37
N MET A 463 -16.82 -26.12 -0.69
CA MET A 463 -18.18 -26.16 -0.16
C MET A 463 -18.36 -25.19 1.01
N ASP A 464 -17.37 -25.07 1.89
CA ASP A 464 -17.40 -24.09 2.99
C ASP A 464 -17.42 -22.66 2.45
N TRP A 465 -16.68 -22.39 1.37
CA TRP A 465 -16.73 -21.11 0.65
C TRP A 465 -18.12 -20.83 0.08
N LEU A 466 -18.70 -21.78 -0.64
CA LEU A 466 -20.06 -21.66 -1.21
C LEU A 466 -21.10 -21.43 -0.11
N GLN A 467 -21.01 -22.16 1.00
CA GLN A 467 -21.92 -22.02 2.12
C GLN A 467 -21.77 -20.64 2.77
N CYS A 468 -20.55 -20.20 3.05
CA CYS A 468 -20.26 -18.87 3.60
C CYS A 468 -20.81 -17.74 2.71
N VAL A 469 -20.61 -17.82 1.39
CA VAL A 469 -21.15 -16.83 0.44
C VAL A 469 -22.68 -16.84 0.44
N ARG A 470 -23.32 -18.02 0.45
CA ARG A 470 -24.78 -18.14 0.51
C ARG A 470 -25.35 -17.59 1.80
N ASP A 471 -24.75 -17.92 2.94
CA ASP A 471 -25.19 -17.45 4.25
C ASP A 471 -25.00 -15.93 4.37
N GLY A 472 -23.87 -15.40 3.90
CA GLY A 472 -23.62 -13.97 3.80
C GLY A 472 -24.67 -13.26 2.92
N TYR A 473 -24.98 -13.83 1.76
CA TYR A 473 -26.00 -13.30 0.84
C TYR A 473 -27.42 -13.33 1.44
N ALA A 474 -27.79 -14.43 2.09
CA ALA A 474 -29.08 -14.55 2.78
C ALA A 474 -29.21 -13.50 3.90
N ASN A 475 -28.17 -13.33 4.72
CA ASN A 475 -28.14 -12.31 5.77
C ASN A 475 -28.24 -10.89 5.21
N TRP A 476 -27.59 -10.62 4.07
CA TRP A 476 -27.73 -9.35 3.37
C TRP A 476 -29.17 -9.13 2.91
N LEU A 477 -29.80 -10.10 2.26
CA LEU A 477 -31.20 -9.96 1.82
C LEU A 477 -32.19 -9.78 2.99
N TYR A 478 -31.84 -10.29 4.18
CA TYR A 478 -32.66 -10.16 5.39
C TYR A 478 -32.38 -8.91 6.23
N THR A 479 -31.54 -7.95 5.79
CA THR A 479 -31.57 -6.63 6.44
C THR A 479 -32.98 -6.07 6.30
N PRO A 480 -33.71 -5.83 7.40
CA PRO A 480 -35.04 -5.25 7.32
C PRO A 480 -34.93 -3.95 6.54
N ASN A 481 -35.80 -3.76 5.55
CA ASN A 481 -36.07 -2.44 5.01
C ASN A 481 -36.41 -1.52 6.20
N HIS A 482 -35.42 -0.82 6.74
CA HIS A 482 -35.71 0.37 7.50
C HIS A 482 -36.41 1.29 6.51
N ASN A 483 -37.67 1.58 6.83
CA ASN A 483 -38.53 2.45 6.05
C ASN A 483 -37.73 3.63 5.50
N ALA A 484 -37.87 3.89 4.21
CA ALA A 484 -37.32 5.05 3.51
C ALA A 484 -37.84 6.41 4.05
N ASN A 485 -38.49 6.43 5.22
CA ASN A 485 -39.06 7.60 5.86
C ASN A 485 -38.23 8.14 7.03
N ASP A 486 -37.20 7.43 7.52
CA ASP A 486 -36.34 7.91 8.63
C ASP A 486 -35.10 8.70 8.13
N ILE A 487 -35.07 9.12 6.87
CA ILE A 487 -34.00 9.97 6.28
C ILE A 487 -34.44 11.45 6.23
N LEU A 488 -35.64 11.77 6.72
CA LEU A 488 -36.16 13.13 6.81
C LEU A 488 -36.38 13.51 8.28
N GLU A 489 -35.31 13.52 9.06
CA GLU A 489 -35.22 14.47 10.16
C GLU A 489 -34.10 15.42 9.77
N GLU A 490 -34.52 16.57 9.23
CA GLU A 490 -33.67 17.74 9.05
C GLU A 490 -33.05 18.07 10.42
N ASP A 491 -31.73 18.22 10.47
CA ASP A 491 -31.05 18.86 11.59
C ASP A 491 -31.54 20.32 11.62
N GLU A 492 -32.63 20.58 12.36
CA GLU A 492 -33.04 21.92 12.73
C GLU A 492 -31.93 22.57 13.55
N ASP A 493 -31.55 23.77 13.12
CA ASP A 493 -30.56 24.65 13.73
C ASP A 493 -30.75 24.81 15.25
N ASP A 494 -29.85 24.26 16.05
CA ASP A 494 -29.64 24.72 17.43
C ASP A 494 -28.80 26.02 17.41
N GLN A 495 -29.49 27.11 17.09
CA GLN A 495 -29.08 28.47 17.47
C GLN A 495 -29.47 28.74 18.92
N SER A 496 -28.56 28.44 19.85
CA SER A 496 -28.39 29.15 21.13
C SER A 496 -27.02 28.76 21.67
N GLY A 497 -26.00 29.63 21.68
CA GLY A 497 -26.00 30.90 22.38
C GLY A 497 -25.24 30.68 23.69
N ASP A 498 -23.94 30.98 23.68
CA ASP A 498 -23.24 31.46 24.88
C ASP A 498 -22.05 32.32 24.43
N ASP A 499 -22.33 33.62 24.40
CA ASP A 499 -21.37 34.70 24.45
C ASP A 499 -20.57 34.62 25.77
N ALA A 500 -19.25 34.70 25.66
CA ALA A 500 -18.43 35.38 26.66
C ALA A 500 -17.25 36.03 25.93
N ALA A 501 -17.48 37.28 25.54
CA ALA A 501 -16.47 38.23 25.13
C ALA A 501 -15.67 38.72 26.34
N GLU A 502 -14.37 38.87 26.15
CA GLU A 502 -13.47 39.92 26.68
C GLU A 502 -12.17 39.69 25.88
N GLY A 503 -11.72 40.56 24.98
CA GLY A 503 -11.63 42.01 25.06
C GLY A 503 -10.14 42.32 25.08
N ASP A 504 -9.60 42.82 23.96
CA ASP A 504 -8.64 43.93 23.98
C ASP A 504 -8.35 44.38 22.55
N ALA A 505 -8.63 45.65 22.34
CA ALA A 505 -8.37 46.44 21.15
C ALA A 505 -7.04 47.16 21.33
N GLU A 506 -6.18 47.15 20.31
CA GLU A 506 -5.16 48.18 20.07
C GLU A 506 -5.10 48.35 18.54
N GLU A 507 -5.85 49.32 18.01
CA GLU A 507 -5.39 50.67 17.64
C GLU A 507 -4.41 50.69 16.46
N GLU A 508 -4.94 51.16 15.33
CA GLU A 508 -4.21 51.63 14.17
C GLU A 508 -3.40 52.87 14.57
N ASP A 509 -2.10 52.89 14.28
CA ASP A 509 -1.36 54.13 14.10
C ASP A 509 -0.57 54.04 12.80
N ALA A 510 -0.94 54.93 11.87
CA ALA A 510 -0.21 55.25 10.66
C ALA A 510 0.16 56.73 10.71
N ALA A 511 1.47 57.02 10.69
CA ALA A 511 2.13 58.25 10.21
C ALA A 511 3.64 58.07 10.52
N ASP A 512 4.49 57.81 9.54
CA ASP A 512 5.08 58.70 8.52
C ASP A 512 6.51 59.11 8.90
N ASP A 513 7.34 59.06 7.86
CA ASP A 513 8.57 59.81 7.61
C ASP A 513 9.91 59.49 8.34
N ASP A 514 10.85 59.07 7.47
CA ASP A 514 12.16 59.70 7.22
C ASP A 514 13.45 58.89 7.45
N ILE A 515 14.16 58.70 6.33
CA ILE A 515 15.60 58.91 6.10
C ILE A 515 16.59 57.99 6.87
N ASP A 516 17.07 56.93 6.21
CA ASP A 516 18.36 56.81 5.48
C ASP A 516 18.69 55.34 5.14
#